data_AF-A0A7L4PWU4-F1
#
_entry.id   AF-A0A7L4PWU4-F1
#
_cell.length_a   1.000
_cell.length_b   1.000
_cell.length_c   1.000
_cell.angle_alpha   90.00
_cell.angle_beta   90.00
_cell.angle_gamma   90.00
#
_symmetry.space_group_name_H-M   'P 1'
#
loop_
_entity.id
_entity.type
_entity.pdbx_description
1 polymer ?
#
loop_
_entity_poly.entity_id
_entity_poly.type
_entity_poly.pdbx_seq_one_letter_code
_entity_poly.pdbx_strand_id
1 'polypeptide(L)'
;WYPQTTGPAVVPFPGCTNPPQDLDHDGLYEDVNGDGIFSFGDIRLFFEYYDVWIPANEPIACFDYDGNGFIGFGDVRALFWMWGT
;
A
#
# COMPACT_ATOMS: atom_id res chain seq x y z
N TRP A 1 -26.90 12.06 -7.59
CA TRP A 1 -26.44 10.97 -6.72
C TRP A 1 -25.53 10.08 -7.54
N TYR A 2 -24.22 10.32 -7.49
CA TYR A 2 -23.26 9.40 -8.09
C TYR A 2 -23.02 8.28 -7.06
N PRO A 3 -23.14 7.00 -7.42
CA PRO A 3 -22.71 5.93 -6.53
C PRO A 3 -21.21 6.12 -6.30
N GLN A 4 -20.80 6.24 -5.05
CA GLN A 4 -19.41 6.04 -4.67
C GLN A 4 -19.10 4.61 -5.13
N THR A 5 -18.35 4.47 -6.22
CA THR A 5 -17.64 3.24 -6.53
C THR A 5 -16.82 2.95 -5.28
N THR A 6 -17.24 1.96 -4.51
CA THR A 6 -16.45 1.43 -3.40
C THR A 6 -15.09 1.09 -4.01
N GLY A 7 -14.04 1.82 -3.60
CA GLY A 7 -12.67 1.52 -4.02
C GLY A 7 -12.30 0.08 -3.71
N PRO A 8 -11.13 -0.39 -4.16
CA PRO A 8 -10.64 -1.72 -3.81
C PRO A 8 -10.73 -1.92 -2.29
N ALA A 9 -11.32 -3.03 -1.86
CA ALA A 9 -11.38 -3.35 -0.44
C ALA A 9 -10.00 -3.88 -0.02
N VAL A 10 -9.12 -2.97 0.40
CA VAL A 10 -7.83 -3.29 1.05
C VAL A 10 -8.08 -3.78 2.48
N VAL A 11 -7.24 -4.70 2.98
CA VAL A 11 -7.41 -5.29 4.32
C VAL A 11 -6.26 -4.89 5.25
N PRO A 12 -6.46 -4.89 6.58
CA PRO A 12 -5.35 -4.60 7.50
C PRO A 12 -4.21 -5.60 7.33
N PHE A 13 -2.98 -5.09 7.29
CA PHE A 13 -1.78 -5.92 7.33
C PHE A 13 -1.70 -6.72 8.64
N PRO A 14 -0.94 -7.83 8.67
CA PRO A 14 -0.79 -8.62 9.90
C PRO A 14 -0.25 -7.78 11.06
N GLY A 15 -1.02 -7.70 12.15
CA GLY A 15 -0.68 -6.89 13.32
C GLY A 15 -1.24 -5.46 13.29
N CYS A 16 -1.82 -5.02 12.18
CA CYS A 16 -2.50 -3.73 12.06
C CYS A 16 -4.00 -3.86 12.38
N THR A 17 -4.58 -2.77 12.88
CA THR A 17 -6.03 -2.70 13.17
C THR A 17 -6.80 -2.05 12.02
N ASN A 18 -6.21 -1.02 11.40
CA ASN A 18 -6.82 -0.29 10.31
C ASN A 18 -6.30 -0.82 8.96
N PRO A 19 -7.11 -0.73 7.89
CA PRO A 19 -6.62 -0.99 6.56
C PRO A 19 -5.63 0.10 6.14
N PRO A 20 -4.79 -0.20 5.12
CA PRO A 20 -3.97 0.81 4.48
C PRO A 20 -4.79 2.01 4.02
N GLN A 21 -4.16 3.19 3.97
CA GLN A 21 -4.76 4.42 3.47
C GLN A 21 -3.95 5.00 2.31
N ASP A 22 -4.68 5.60 1.38
CA ASP A 22 -4.19 6.45 0.30
C ASP A 22 -4.35 7.90 0.79
N LEU A 23 -3.28 8.55 1.24
CA LEU A 23 -3.37 9.87 1.89
C LEU A 23 -3.34 11.02 0.88
N ASP A 24 -2.81 10.80 -0.32
CA ASP A 24 -2.73 11.81 -1.38
C ASP A 24 -3.76 11.63 -2.52
N HIS A 25 -4.55 10.55 -2.46
CA HIS A 25 -5.62 10.17 -3.36
C HIS A 25 -5.19 9.88 -4.80
N ASP A 26 -3.98 9.32 -5.00
CA ASP A 26 -3.48 8.91 -6.32
C ASP A 26 -3.86 7.46 -6.70
N GLY A 27 -4.42 6.70 -5.75
CA GLY A 27 -4.81 5.30 -5.90
C GLY A 27 -3.78 4.29 -5.39
N LEU A 28 -2.59 4.75 -4.98
CA LEU A 28 -1.56 3.98 -4.31
C LEU A 28 -1.65 4.22 -2.80
N TYR A 29 -1.51 3.16 -2.01
CA TYR A 29 -1.76 3.21 -0.57
C TYR A 29 -0.43 3.26 0.17
N GLU A 30 0.04 4.44 0.54
CA GLU A 30 1.34 4.68 1.16
C GLU A 30 1.35 4.54 2.70
N ASP A 31 0.21 4.76 3.37
CA ASP A 31 0.02 4.46 4.80
C ASP A 31 -0.37 2.99 4.96
N VAL A 32 0.63 2.11 4.81
CA VAL A 32 0.48 0.65 4.85
C VAL A 32 0.01 0.17 6.21
N ASN A 33 0.45 0.81 7.30
CA ASN A 33 0.10 0.37 8.64
C ASN A 33 -1.26 0.91 9.13
N GLY A 34 -1.79 1.94 8.46
CA GLY A 34 -3.11 2.52 8.73
C GLY A 34 -3.14 3.44 9.96
N ASP A 35 -2.02 4.07 10.32
CA ASP A 35 -1.94 5.01 11.46
C ASP A 35 -2.21 6.47 11.08
N GLY A 36 -2.45 6.73 9.79
CA GLY A 36 -2.75 8.04 9.23
C GLY A 36 -1.52 8.87 8.90
N ILE A 37 -0.31 8.27 8.91
CA ILE A 37 0.93 8.96 8.59
C ILE A 37 1.80 8.08 7.67
N PHE A 38 2.16 8.61 6.49
CA PHE A 38 3.18 7.97 5.69
C PHE A 38 4.57 8.10 6.33
N SER A 39 5.14 6.98 6.77
CA SER A 39 6.36 6.94 7.57
C SER A 39 7.31 5.81 7.15
N PHE A 40 8.49 5.76 7.78
CA PHE A 40 9.40 4.62 7.63
C PHE A 40 8.82 3.30 8.17
N GLY A 41 7.82 3.37 9.07
CA GLY A 41 7.11 2.20 9.57
C GLY A 41 6.39 1.45 8.43
N ASP A 42 5.81 2.19 7.50
CA ASP A 42 5.08 1.66 6.35
C ASP A 42 6.02 0.95 5.39
N ILE A 43 7.16 1.56 5.08
CA ILE A 43 8.19 0.97 4.20
C ILE A 43 8.73 -0.33 4.80
N ARG A 44 9.00 -0.34 6.12
CA ARG A 44 9.45 -1.55 6.82
C ARG A 44 8.39 -2.65 6.75
N LEU A 45 7.13 -2.32 7.01
CA LEU A 45 6.03 -3.28 7.02
C LEU A 45 5.76 -3.83 5.61
N PHE A 46 5.78 -2.97 4.59
CA PHE A 46 5.68 -3.38 3.20
C PHE A 46 6.80 -4.37 2.82
N PHE A 47 8.06 -4.06 3.16
CA PHE A 47 9.18 -4.96 2.92
C PHE A 47 9.05 -6.32 3.63
N GLU A 48 8.37 -6.37 4.77
CA GLU A 48 8.14 -7.62 5.51
C GLU A 48 7.13 -8.55 4.79
N TYR A 49 6.23 -8.00 3.97
CA TYR A 49 5.07 -8.73 3.42
C TYR A 49 4.94 -8.71 1.88
N TYR A 50 5.77 -7.97 1.15
CA TYR A 50 5.63 -7.76 -0.30
C TYR A 50 5.71 -9.04 -1.15
N ASP A 51 6.47 -10.04 -0.72
CA ASP A 51 6.80 -11.20 -1.56
C ASP A 51 5.74 -12.31 -1.54
N VAL A 52 5.05 -12.49 -0.41
CA VAL A 52 4.08 -13.58 -0.21
C VAL A 52 2.70 -13.07 0.16
N TRP A 53 2.60 -12.15 1.13
CA TRP A 53 1.30 -11.82 1.72
C TRP A 53 0.52 -10.83 0.87
N ILE A 54 1.14 -9.74 0.42
CA ILE A 54 0.46 -8.72 -0.43
C ILE A 54 -0.10 -9.37 -1.71
N PRO A 55 0.66 -10.15 -2.52
CA PRO A 55 0.13 -10.78 -3.73
C PRO A 55 -1.07 -11.71 -3.48
N ALA A 56 -1.20 -12.24 -2.27
CA ALA A 56 -2.23 -13.21 -1.91
C ALA A 56 -3.48 -12.58 -1.26
N ASN A 57 -3.37 -11.38 -0.68
CA ASN A 57 -4.41 -10.79 0.14
C ASN A 57 -4.86 -9.40 -0.31
N GLU A 58 -4.03 -8.69 -1.07
CA GLU A 58 -4.27 -7.29 -1.44
C GLU A 58 -4.51 -7.10 -2.95
N PRO A 59 -5.22 -6.03 -3.35
CA PRO A 59 -5.29 -5.62 -4.74
C PRO A 59 -3.92 -5.10 -5.22
N ILE A 60 -3.32 -5.77 -6.21
CA ILE A 60 -2.00 -5.39 -6.77
C ILE A 60 -1.94 -3.91 -7.16
N ALA A 61 -3.00 -3.38 -7.79
CA ALA A 61 -3.03 -2.00 -8.27
C ALA A 61 -2.89 -0.94 -7.18
N CYS A 62 -3.17 -1.27 -5.91
CA CYS A 62 -3.00 -0.35 -4.78
C CYS A 62 -1.56 -0.27 -4.25
N PHE A 63 -0.71 -1.23 -4.64
CA PHE A 63 0.62 -1.47 -4.07
C PHE A 63 1.71 -1.64 -5.14
N ASP A 64 1.37 -1.51 -6.42
CA ASP A 64 2.26 -1.52 -7.59
C ASP A 64 2.84 -0.11 -7.80
N TYR A 65 3.67 0.33 -6.85
CA TYR A 65 4.21 1.69 -6.81
C TYR A 65 5.17 1.97 -7.97
N ASP A 66 5.81 0.95 -8.55
CA ASP A 66 6.69 1.14 -9.71
C ASP A 66 5.98 0.93 -11.07
N GLY A 67 4.71 0.50 -11.05
CA GLY A 67 3.81 0.41 -12.20
C GLY A 67 4.16 -0.72 -13.16
N ASN A 68 4.82 -1.78 -12.69
CA ASN A 68 5.26 -2.90 -13.52
C ASN A 68 4.21 -4.03 -13.61
N GLY A 69 3.12 -3.95 -12.86
CA GLY A 69 2.01 -4.89 -12.86
C GLY A 69 2.15 -6.09 -11.91
N PHE A 70 3.15 -6.12 -11.03
CA PHE A 70 3.31 -7.15 -10.01
C PHE A 70 3.99 -6.58 -8.75
N ILE A 71 3.70 -7.19 -7.60
CA ILE A 71 4.36 -6.81 -6.35
C ILE A 71 5.75 -7.44 -6.27
N GLY A 72 6.76 -6.61 -6.07
CA GLY A 72 8.16 -7.03 -5.96
C GLY A 72 9.03 -6.03 -5.21
N PHE A 73 10.34 -6.28 -5.24
CA PHE A 73 11.30 -5.38 -4.58
C PHE A 73 11.38 -4.00 -5.25
N GLY A 74 10.92 -3.89 -6.51
CA GLY A 74 10.79 -2.62 -7.22
C GLY A 74 9.85 -1.66 -6.50
N ASP A 75 8.73 -2.16 -6.00
CA ASP A 75 7.72 -1.42 -5.23
C ASP A 75 8.27 -0.93 -3.89
N VAL A 76 9.05 -1.75 -3.18
CA VAL A 76 9.70 -1.34 -1.92
C VAL A 76 10.58 -0.11 -2.15
N ARG A 77 11.36 -0.13 -3.23
CA ARG A 77 12.25 0.98 -3.60
C ARG A 77 11.46 2.20 -4.04
N ALA A 78 10.38 2.02 -4.80
CA ALA A 78 9.51 3.12 -5.23
C ALA A 78 8.84 3.80 -4.04
N LEU A 79 8.27 3.03 -3.10
CA LEU A 79 7.70 3.54 -1.86
C LEU A 79 8.74 4.30 -1.02
N PHE A 80 9.98 3.78 -0.93
CA PHE A 80 11.06 4.50 -0.25
C PHE A 80 11.41 5.84 -0.91
N TRP A 81 11.33 5.93 -2.23
CA TRP A 81 11.54 7.20 -2.94
C TRP A 81 10.41 8.20 -2.74
N MET A 82 9.15 7.75 -2.74
CA MET A 82 7.98 8.60 -2.49
C MET A 82 8.07 9.29 -1.12
N TRP A 83 8.54 8.57 -0.09
CA TRP A 83 8.69 9.15 1.26
C TRP A 83 9.72 10.30 1.32
N GLY A 84 10.69 10.31 0.40
CA GLY A 84 11.77 11.30 0.37
C GLY A 84 11.46 12.56 -0.43
N THR A 85 10.27 12.70 -1.02
CA THR A 85 9.86 13.81 -1.91
C THR A 85 8.68 14.57 -1.37
#